data_AF-A0A9D7FUY5-F1
#
_entry.id   AF-A0A9D7FUY5-F1
#
_cell.length_a   1.000
_cell.length_b   1.000
_cell.length_c   1.000
_cell.angle_alpha   90.00
_cell.angle_beta   90.00
_cell.angle_gamma   90.00
#
_symmetry.space_group_name_H-M   'P 1'
#
loop_
_entity.id
_entity.type
_entity.pdbx_description
1 polymer ?
#
loop_
_entity_poly.entity_id
_entity_poly.type
_entity_poly.pdbx_seq_one_letter_code
_entity_poly.pdbx_strand_id
1 'polypeptide(L)' 'MSVSIKELAPKHITVKVPAKINLSLKVAPLGPDGFHQLATVFHAVSIYDEITISMVKPGQEEISV' A
#
# COMPACT_ATOMS: atom_id res chain seq x y z
N MET A 1 -16.64 -20.66 -30.03
CA MET A 1 -15.45 -20.38 -29.19
C MET A 1 -15.96 -19.88 -27.86
N SER A 2 -15.81 -20.64 -26.78
CA SER A 2 -16.22 -20.25 -25.44
C SER A 2 -14.99 -19.82 -24.65
N VAL A 3 -14.86 -18.53 -24.36
CA VAL A 3 -13.84 -18.01 -23.43
C VAL A 3 -14.38 -18.12 -22.02
N SER A 4 -13.61 -18.71 -21.11
CA SER A 4 -14.00 -18.82 -19.71
C SER A 4 -13.83 -17.47 -19.01
N ILE A 5 -14.76 -17.09 -18.11
CA ILE A 5 -14.64 -15.85 -17.32
C ILE A 5 -13.33 -15.79 -16.51
N LYS A 6 -12.75 -16.95 -16.16
CA LYS A 6 -11.42 -17.04 -15.54
C LYS A 6 -10.28 -16.57 -16.44
N GLU A 7 -10.42 -16.67 -17.77
CA GLU A 7 -9.42 -16.22 -18.73
C GLU A 7 -9.48 -14.70 -18.97
N LEU A 8 -10.58 -14.06 -18.56
CA LEU A 8 -10.79 -12.61 -18.64
C LEU A 8 -10.34 -11.86 -17.38
N ALA A 9 -9.98 -12.56 -16.30
CA ALA A 9 -9.45 -11.93 -15.10
C ALA A 9 -8.08 -11.30 -15.41
N PRO A 10 -7.84 -10.04 -15.01
CA PRO A 10 -6.58 -9.38 -15.31
C PRO A 10 -5.44 -10.16 -14.63
N LYS A 11 -4.43 -10.55 -15.42
CA LYS A 11 -3.26 -11.32 -14.94
C LYS A 11 -2.41 -10.53 -13.95
N HIS A 12 -2.58 -9.21 -13.93
CA HIS A 12 -1.93 -8.29 -13.01
C HIS A 12 -2.88 -7.16 -12.63
N ILE A 13 -2.70 -6.62 -11.43
CA ILE A 13 -3.39 -5.45 -10.90
C ILE A 13 -2.32 -4.45 -10.45
N THR A 14 -2.39 -3.23 -10.96
CA THR A 14 -1.53 -2.14 -10.51
C THR A 14 -2.32 -1.15 -9.68
N VAL A 15 -1.80 -0.80 -8.51
CA VAL A 15 -2.41 0.17 -7.59
C VAL A 15 -1.41 1.27 -7.26
N LYS A 16 -1.92 2.50 -7.09
CA LYS A 16 -1.14 3.64 -6.61
C LYS A 16 -1.31 3.79 -5.11
N VAL A 17 -0.23 3.80 -4.37
CA VAL A 17 -0.22 3.99 -2.91
C VAL A 17 0.25 5.42 -2.62
N PRO A 18 -0.63 6.33 -2.17
CA PRO A 18 -0.23 7.70 -1.92
C PRO A 18 0.70 7.81 -0.71
N ALA A 19 1.78 8.57 -0.87
CA ALA A 19 2.58 9.05 0.24
C ALA A 19 1.78 10.04 1.09
N LYS A 20 2.20 10.23 2.35
CA LYS A 20 1.60 11.20 3.26
C LYS A 20 2.62 12.19 3.78
N ILE A 21 2.12 13.34 4.21
CA ILE A 21 2.83 14.27 5.09
C ILE A 21 1.97 14.52 6.34
N ASN A 22 2.61 14.95 7.43
CA ASN A 22 1.91 15.43 8.62
C ASN A 22 1.86 16.96 8.55
N LEU A 23 0.68 17.56 8.35
CA LEU A 23 0.53 19.03 8.31
C LEU A 23 0.64 19.67 9.69
N SER A 24 0.30 18.90 10.72
CA SER A 24 0.65 19.20 12.11
C SER A 24 1.02 17.91 12.81
N LEU A 25 1.93 17.98 13.76
CA LEU A 25 2.31 16.86 14.61
C LEU A 25 2.63 17.39 16.01
N LYS A 26 1.86 16.95 17.00
CA LYS A 26 2.11 17.22 18.43
C LYS A 26 2.36 15.91 19.13
N VAL A 27 3.38 15.88 19.98
CA VAL A 27 3.87 14.68 20.67
C VAL A 27 3.72 14.91 22.17
N ALA A 28 2.99 14.03 22.85
CA ALA A 28 2.90 14.02 24.30
C ALA A 28 4.14 13.34 24.94
N PRO A 29 4.34 13.40 26.27
CA PRO A 29 5.35 12.59 26.95
C PRO A 29 5.22 11.09 26.67
N LEU A 30 6.31 10.34 26.93
CA LEU A 30 6.33 8.89 26.74
C LEU A 30 5.31 8.20 27.66
N GLY A 31 4.48 7.34 27.08
CA GLY A 31 3.49 6.55 27.79
C GLY A 31 4.09 5.31 28.47
N PRO A 32 3.34 4.70 29.40
CA PRO A 32 3.76 3.46 30.08
C PRO A 32 3.81 2.24 29.13
N ASP A 33 3.20 2.34 27.95
CA ASP A 33 3.23 1.33 26.89
C ASP A 33 4.46 1.46 25.97
N GLY A 34 5.33 2.44 26.21
CA GLY A 34 6.50 2.70 25.39
C GLY A 34 6.22 3.54 24.13
N PHE A 35 5.02 4.09 23.97
CA PHE A 35 4.66 4.96 22.85
C PHE A 35 4.27 6.37 23.30
N HIS A 36 4.41 7.34 22.40
CA HIS A 36 3.91 8.69 22.61
C HIS A 36 2.48 8.78 22.08
N GLN A 37 1.58 9.39 22.85
CA GLN A 37 0.31 9.83 22.29
C GLN A 37 0.56 10.99 21.31
N LEU A 38 -0.04 10.90 20.13
CA LEU A 38 0.13 11.87 19.06
C LEU A 38 -1.21 12.54 18.72
N ALA A 39 -1.17 13.85 18.47
CA ALA A 39 -2.23 14.56 17.76
C ALA A 39 -1.65 15.07 16.44
N THR A 40 -2.20 14.60 15.32
CA THR A 40 -1.63 14.85 13.98
C THR A 40 -2.73 15.02 12.93
N VAL A 41 -2.43 15.78 11.88
CA VAL A 41 -3.25 15.86 10.67
C VAL A 41 -2.48 15.20 9.54
N PHE A 42 -2.94 14.03 9.11
CA PHE A 42 -2.38 13.33 7.95
C PHE A 42 -2.98 13.91 6.66
N HIS A 43 -2.11 14.15 5.68
CA HIS A 43 -2.53 14.55 4.35
C HIS A 43 -1.84 13.67 3.31
N ALA A 44 -2.62 12.99 2.48
CA ALA A 44 -2.13 12.25 1.33
C ALA A 44 -1.72 13.23 0.23
N VAL A 45 -0.57 12.99 -0.40
CA VAL A 45 -0.04 13.83 -1.48
C VAL A 45 0.05 13.05 -2.79
N SER A 46 0.15 13.76 -3.92
CA SER A 46 0.22 13.16 -5.26
C SER A 46 1.59 12.55 -5.60
N ILE A 47 2.28 11.98 -4.62
CA ILE A 47 3.50 11.18 -4.77
C ILE A 47 3.09 9.75 -4.44
N TYR A 48 3.40 8.80 -5.31
CA TYR A 48 2.90 7.44 -5.18
C TYR A 48 4.00 6.43 -5.34
N ASP A 49 3.91 5.35 -4.56
CA ASP A 49 4.46 4.07 -4.98
C ASP A 49 3.46 3.40 -5.93
N GLU A 50 3.94 2.77 -7.00
CA GLU A 50 3.12 1.96 -7.89
C GLU A 50 3.40 0.48 -7.63
N ILE A 51 2.40 -0.24 -7.12
CA ILE A 51 2.54 -1.66 -6.78
C ILE A 51 1.78 -2.46 -7.82
N THR A 52 2.48 -3.35 -8.53
CA THR A 52 1.88 -4.31 -9.45
C THR A 52 1.90 -5.70 -8.85
N ILE A 53 0.73 -6.31 -8.72
CA ILE A 53 0.56 -7.68 -8.26
C ILE A 53 0.18 -8.53 -9.45
N SER A 54 0.95 -9.59 -9.72
CA SER A 54 0.67 -10.54 -10.81
C SER A 54 0.32 -11.91 -10.26
N MET A 55 -0.61 -12.62 -10.91
CA MET A 55 -0.82 -14.04 -10.63
C MET A 55 0.36 -14.84 -11.19
N VAL A 56 1.08 -15.52 -10.31
CA VAL A 56 2.16 -16.44 -10.67
C VAL A 56 1.79 -17.88 -10.33
N LYS A 57 2.48 -18.84 -10.95
CA LYS A 57 2.36 -20.24 -10.55
C LYS A 57 3.13 -20.46 -9.24
N PRO A 58 2.70 -21.41 -8.39
CA PRO A 58 3.47 -21.79 -7.21
C PRO A 58 4.91 -22.16 -7.58
N GLY A 59 5.88 -21.59 -6.87
CA GLY A 59 7.32 -21.80 -7.12
C GLY A 59 7.94 -20.89 -8.17
N GLN A 60 7.20 -19.90 -8.68
CA GLN A 60 7.69 -18.84 -9.57
C GLN A 60 7.44 -17.44 -8.98
N GLU A 61 7.40 -17.32 -7.66
CA GLU A 61 7.26 -16.06 -6.97
C GLU A 61 8.55 -15.24 -7.08
N GLU A 62 8.48 -14.09 -7.75
CA GLU A 62 9.56 -13.13 -7.86
C GLU A 62 9.09 -11.78 -7.32
N ILE A 63 9.92 -11.15 -6.48
CA ILE A 63 9.69 -9.81 -5.95
C ILE A 63 10.70 -8.88 -6.60
N SER A 64 10.21 -7.96 -7.44
CA SER A 64 11.01 -6.86 -7.99
C SER A 64 10.69 -5.58 -7.22
N VAL A 65 11.73 -4.84 -6.82
CA VAL A 65 11.63 -3.53 -6.13
C VAL A 65 12.02 -2.43 -7.11
#